data_AF-A0A2S9DAU5-F1
#
_entry.id   AF-A0A2S9DAU5-F1
#
_cell.length_a   1.000
_cell.length_b   1.000
_cell.length_c   1.000
_cell.angle_alpha   90.00
_cell.angle_beta   90.00
_cell.angle_gamma   90.00
#
_symmetry.space_group_name_H-M   'P 1'
#
loop_
_entity.id
_entity.type
_entity.pdbx_description
1 polymer ?
#
loop_
_entity_poly.entity_id
_entity_poly.type
_entity_poly.pdbx_seq_one_letter_code
_entity_poly.pdbx_strand_id
1 'polypeptide(L)'
;MNPQLFLAFMIVAVSLACTPGVDWAYSISAGLKQRSFVPAVAGLCSGYVIHTLLMAAGLAALLAGVPGLLGWLTIAGAAYLLWLGVATIRSWRGASFSAEGGVVQSDNQLRTFLQGMGTSGINPKGLLFFVALVPQFVSPEAALPVPVQSGLLGLTFVVLAGVVYTAVALTSRKLLASRPGAARVVTLVSGIIMIGLGTVLLSEQLLPLLQPAGA
;
A
#
# COMPACT_ATOMS: atom_id res chain seq x y z
N MET A 1 0.23 -20.85 -2.25
CA MET A 1 0.96 -19.71 -1.67
C MET A 1 1.22 -20.01 -0.21
N ASN A 2 2.36 -19.60 0.33
CA ASN A 2 2.67 -19.78 1.74
C ASN A 2 1.69 -18.93 2.60
N PRO A 3 0.93 -19.53 3.53
CA PRO A 3 -0.09 -18.81 4.28
C PRO A 3 0.50 -17.78 5.25
N GLN A 4 1.69 -18.02 5.79
CA GLN A 4 2.38 -17.07 6.67
C GLN A 4 2.83 -15.82 5.90
N LEU A 5 3.41 -15.99 4.69
CA LEU A 5 3.75 -14.85 3.83
C LEU A 5 2.53 -14.05 3.43
N PHE A 6 1.42 -14.72 3.11
CA PHE A 6 0.17 -14.05 2.79
C PHE A 6 -0.40 -13.27 3.98
N LEU A 7 -0.36 -13.84 5.19
CA LEU A 7 -0.81 -13.12 6.39
C LEU A 7 0.09 -11.91 6.70
N ALA A 8 1.41 -12.05 6.57
CA ALA A 8 2.34 -10.94 6.71
C ALA A 8 2.04 -9.84 5.69
N PHE A 9 1.79 -10.21 4.43
CA PHE A 9 1.36 -9.29 3.38
C PHE A 9 0.08 -8.55 3.77
N MET A 10 -0.95 -9.26 4.24
CA MET A 10 -2.23 -8.67 4.66
C MET A 10 -2.03 -7.60 5.73
N ILE A 11 -1.18 -7.86 6.72
CA ILE A 11 -0.88 -6.91 7.79
C ILE A 11 -0.22 -5.65 7.19
N VAL A 12 0.82 -5.80 6.36
CA VAL A 12 1.48 -4.66 5.70
C VAL A 12 0.51 -3.88 4.81
N ALA A 13 -0.26 -4.59 3.98
CA ALA A 13 -1.24 -4.04 3.06
C ALA A 13 -2.29 -3.19 3.79
N VAL A 14 -2.87 -3.71 4.86
CA VAL A 14 -3.83 -2.98 5.69
C VAL A 14 -3.18 -1.78 6.36
N SER A 15 -1.99 -1.92 6.96
CA SER A 15 -1.30 -0.80 7.60
C SER A 15 -1.06 0.35 6.61
N LEU A 16 -0.59 0.05 5.39
CA LEU A 16 -0.34 1.04 4.34
C LEU A 16 -1.61 1.68 3.78
N ALA A 17 -2.66 0.88 3.57
CA ALA A 17 -3.96 1.36 3.13
C ALA A 17 -4.58 2.29 4.18
N CYS A 18 -4.37 1.98 5.47
CA CYS A 18 -4.85 2.78 6.61
C CYS A 18 -4.03 4.04 6.88
N THR A 19 -2.79 4.13 6.39
CA THR A 19 -1.96 5.34 6.56
C THR A 19 -2.49 6.49 5.71
N PRO A 20 -2.89 7.62 6.32
CA PRO A 20 -3.38 8.80 5.59
C PRO A 20 -2.36 9.30 4.56
N GLY A 21 -2.85 9.81 3.43
CA GLY A 21 -2.04 10.31 2.32
C GLY A 21 -2.90 10.86 1.18
N VAL A 22 -2.34 10.92 -0.03
CA VAL A 22 -3.03 11.51 -1.19
C VAL A 22 -4.32 10.77 -1.57
N ASP A 23 -4.33 9.43 -1.51
CA ASP A 23 -5.54 8.63 -1.81
C ASP A 23 -6.66 8.89 -0.80
N TRP A 24 -6.28 9.06 0.48
CA TRP A 24 -7.23 9.44 1.53
C TRP A 24 -7.78 10.83 1.29
N ALA A 25 -6.93 11.82 1.03
CA ALA A 25 -7.36 13.19 0.76
C ALA A 25 -8.32 13.26 -0.43
N TYR A 26 -8.04 12.49 -1.48
CA TYR A 26 -8.92 12.35 -2.64
C TYR A 26 -10.27 11.71 -2.28
N SER A 27 -10.24 10.60 -1.54
CA SER A 27 -11.44 9.90 -1.09
C SER A 27 -12.32 10.74 -0.15
N ILE A 28 -11.70 11.46 0.80
CA ILE A 28 -12.38 12.39 1.72
C ILE A 28 -13.10 13.47 0.92
N SER A 29 -12.39 14.10 -0.03
CA SER A 29 -12.94 15.18 -0.86
C SER A 29 -14.10 14.71 -1.73
N ALA A 30 -13.98 13.53 -2.36
CA ALA A 30 -15.05 12.92 -3.13
C ALA A 30 -16.28 12.63 -2.24
N GLY A 31 -16.05 12.11 -1.03
CA GLY A 31 -17.10 11.92 -0.04
C GLY A 31 -17.81 13.22 0.33
N LEU A 32 -17.08 14.30 0.61
CA LEU A 32 -17.65 15.59 1.03
C LEU A 32 -18.41 16.33 -0.08
N LYS A 33 -17.91 16.32 -1.32
CA LYS A 33 -18.36 17.23 -2.39
C LYS A 33 -19.30 16.62 -3.42
N GLN A 34 -19.18 15.32 -3.69
CA GLN A 34 -19.94 14.72 -4.79
C GLN A 34 -21.23 14.07 -4.31
N ARG A 35 -22.21 13.93 -5.21
CA ARG A 35 -23.40 13.08 -4.96
C ARG A 35 -23.03 11.61 -4.77
N SER A 36 -22.01 11.12 -5.48
CA SER A 36 -21.46 9.77 -5.35
C SER A 36 -19.94 9.79 -5.30
N PHE A 37 -19.33 9.11 -4.31
CA PHE A 37 -17.89 8.93 -4.21
C PHE A 37 -17.38 7.69 -4.97
N VAL A 38 -18.29 6.87 -5.51
CA VAL A 38 -17.96 5.59 -6.15
C VAL A 38 -16.99 5.76 -7.33
N PRO A 39 -17.17 6.73 -8.25
CA PRO A 39 -16.22 6.92 -9.35
C PRO A 39 -14.80 7.24 -8.85
N ALA A 40 -14.68 8.02 -7.77
CA ALA A 40 -13.38 8.37 -7.19
C ALA A 40 -12.66 7.14 -6.63
N VAL A 41 -13.34 6.33 -5.82
CA VAL A 41 -12.76 5.12 -5.23
C VAL A 41 -12.48 4.06 -6.29
N ALA A 42 -13.38 3.88 -7.28
CA ALA A 42 -13.14 3.01 -8.42
C ALA A 42 -11.90 3.43 -9.20
N GLY A 43 -11.72 4.74 -9.43
CA GLY A 43 -10.53 5.31 -10.03
C GLY A 43 -9.27 4.94 -9.26
N LEU A 44 -9.24 5.22 -7.94
CA LEU A 44 -8.12 4.85 -7.06
C LEU A 44 -7.79 3.34 -7.15
N CYS A 45 -8.81 2.49 -7.15
CA CYS A 45 -8.62 1.04 -7.27
C CYS A 45 -8.03 0.67 -8.65
N SER A 46 -8.51 1.30 -9.73
CA SER A 46 -8.00 1.05 -11.08
C SER A 46 -6.52 1.40 -11.24
N GLY A 47 -6.02 2.45 -10.56
CA GLY A 47 -4.58 2.73 -10.55
C GLY A 47 -3.78 1.58 -9.93
N TYR A 48 -4.27 0.97 -8.86
CA TYR A 48 -3.63 -0.20 -8.25
C TYR A 48 -3.80 -1.49 -9.05
N VAL A 49 -4.87 -1.63 -9.83
CA VAL A 49 -5.00 -2.70 -10.81
C VAL A 49 -3.90 -2.59 -11.87
N ILE A 50 -3.60 -1.38 -12.35
CA ILE A 50 -2.50 -1.17 -13.31
C ILE A 50 -1.16 -1.63 -12.71
N HIS A 51 -0.85 -1.24 -11.47
CA HIS A 51 0.37 -1.73 -10.79
C HIS A 51 0.38 -3.26 -10.64
N THR A 52 -0.77 -3.85 -10.31
CA THR A 52 -0.93 -5.30 -10.19
C THR A 52 -0.64 -6.01 -11.51
N LEU A 53 -1.17 -5.49 -12.62
CA LEU A 53 -0.95 -6.04 -13.95
C LEU A 53 0.51 -5.93 -14.37
N LEU A 54 1.12 -4.76 -14.18
CA LEU A 54 2.55 -4.55 -14.47
C LEU A 54 3.43 -5.52 -13.67
N MET A 55 3.10 -5.70 -12.39
CA MET A 55 3.82 -6.61 -11.52
C MET A 55 3.66 -8.07 -11.94
N ALA A 56 2.42 -8.52 -12.19
CA ALA A 56 2.14 -9.88 -12.60
C ALA A 56 2.81 -10.22 -13.95
N ALA A 57 2.86 -9.26 -14.88
CA ALA A 57 3.50 -9.44 -16.18
C ALA A 57 5.03 -9.41 -16.11
N GLY A 58 5.61 -8.51 -15.30
CA GLY A 58 7.06 -8.23 -15.33
C GLY A 58 7.88 -9.02 -14.30
N LEU A 59 7.33 -9.33 -13.12
CA LEU A 59 8.14 -9.80 -11.99
C LEU A 59 8.84 -11.13 -12.27
N ALA A 60 8.14 -12.09 -12.89
CA ALA A 60 8.71 -13.41 -13.16
C ALA A 60 9.92 -13.33 -14.09
N ALA A 61 9.84 -12.50 -15.13
CA ALA A 61 10.95 -12.28 -16.07
C ALA A 61 12.14 -11.60 -15.38
N LEU A 62 11.87 -10.61 -14.51
CA LEU A 62 12.91 -9.91 -13.75
C LEU A 62 13.65 -10.86 -12.78
N LEU A 63 12.89 -11.68 -12.04
CA LEU A 63 13.47 -12.65 -11.10
C LEU A 63 14.29 -13.73 -11.80
N ALA A 64 13.88 -14.14 -13.00
CA ALA A 64 14.63 -15.11 -13.80
C ALA A 64 15.91 -14.50 -14.40
N GLY A 65 15.92 -13.21 -14.72
CA GLY A 65 17.04 -12.53 -15.39
C GLY A 65 18.13 -12.01 -14.46
N VAL A 66 17.84 -11.80 -13.17
CA VAL A 66 18.78 -11.17 -12.22
C VAL A 66 18.91 -12.04 -10.96
N PRO A 67 20.00 -12.83 -10.83
CA PRO A 67 20.26 -13.62 -9.63
C PRO A 67 20.26 -12.75 -8.37
N GLY A 68 19.59 -13.22 -7.32
CA GLY A 68 19.52 -12.50 -6.04
C GLY A 68 18.64 -11.24 -6.04
N LEU A 69 17.95 -10.91 -7.15
CA LEU A 69 17.08 -9.73 -7.22
C LEU A 69 16.02 -9.70 -6.10
N LEU A 70 15.44 -10.86 -5.77
CA LEU A 70 14.46 -10.95 -4.69
C LEU A 70 15.06 -10.51 -3.34
N GLY A 71 16.32 -10.86 -3.06
CA GLY A 71 17.01 -10.44 -1.85
C GLY A 71 17.23 -8.92 -1.82
N TRP A 72 17.69 -8.33 -2.93
CA TRP A 72 17.83 -6.88 -3.05
C TRP A 72 16.50 -6.13 -2.91
N LEU A 73 15.44 -6.66 -3.52
CA LEU A 73 14.09 -6.12 -3.37
C LEU A 73 13.59 -6.24 -1.92
N THR A 74 13.90 -7.34 -1.23
CA THR A 74 13.57 -7.52 0.19
C THR A 74 14.28 -6.49 1.07
N ILE A 75 15.57 -6.25 0.85
CA ILE A 75 16.33 -5.23 1.58
C ILE A 75 15.77 -3.83 1.29
N ALA A 76 15.51 -3.51 0.03
CA ALA A 76 14.93 -2.24 -0.37
C ALA A 76 13.53 -2.04 0.23
N GLY A 77 12.70 -3.09 0.23
CA GLY A 77 11.39 -3.13 0.85
C GLY A 77 11.48 -2.91 2.36
N ALA A 78 12.32 -3.66 3.06
CA ALA A 78 12.52 -3.50 4.50
C ALA A 78 12.98 -2.09 4.86
N ALA A 79 13.97 -1.54 4.14
CA ALA A 79 14.43 -0.15 4.32
C ALA A 79 13.30 0.86 4.07
N TYR A 80 12.48 0.63 3.04
CA TYR A 80 11.33 1.46 2.75
C TYR A 80 10.26 1.40 3.84
N LEU A 81 9.96 0.22 4.39
CA LEU A 81 9.03 0.07 5.54
C LEU A 81 9.54 0.80 6.78
N LEU A 82 10.84 0.71 7.07
CA LEU A 82 11.45 1.42 8.20
C LEU A 82 11.35 2.93 8.00
N TRP A 83 11.75 3.43 6.83
CA TRP A 83 11.67 4.85 6.50
C TRP A 83 10.23 5.36 6.58
N LEU A 84 9.28 4.64 5.97
CA LEU A 84 7.89 5.04 5.94
C LEU A 84 7.23 4.92 7.31
N GLY A 85 7.56 3.89 8.09
CA GLY A 85 7.11 3.72 9.46
C GLY A 85 7.59 4.87 10.35
N VAL A 86 8.87 5.25 10.27
CA VAL A 86 9.42 6.42 10.97
C VAL A 86 8.75 7.72 10.51
N ALA A 87 8.58 7.93 9.21
CA ALA A 87 7.90 9.12 8.68
C ALA A 87 6.44 9.21 9.16
N THR A 88 5.76 8.06 9.21
CA THR A 88 4.38 7.92 9.70
C THR A 88 4.30 8.23 11.20
N ILE A 89 5.21 7.68 12.01
CA ILE A 89 5.28 7.99 13.44
C ILE A 89 5.69 9.45 13.68
N ARG A 90 6.51 10.09 12.84
CA ARG A 90 6.88 11.51 13.04
C ARG A 90 5.72 12.46 12.73
N SER A 91 4.89 12.12 11.76
CA SER A 91 3.75 12.94 11.32
C SER A 91 2.47 12.69 12.13
N TRP A 92 2.43 11.66 12.99
CA TRP A 92 1.20 11.20 13.64
C TRP A 92 0.40 12.29 14.36
N ARG A 93 1.04 13.25 15.05
CA ARG A 93 0.34 14.33 15.80
C ARG A 93 -0.45 15.26 14.87
N GLY A 94 0.08 15.48 13.67
CA GLY A 94 -0.54 16.28 12.61
C GLY A 94 -1.50 15.48 11.74
N ALA A 95 -1.60 14.16 11.92
CA ALA A 95 -2.52 13.34 11.16
C ALA A 95 -3.96 13.81 11.37
N SER A 96 -4.59 14.17 10.27
CA SER A 96 -5.97 14.58 10.22
C SER A 96 -6.64 13.90 9.03
N PHE A 97 -7.95 13.79 9.11
CA PHE A 97 -8.77 13.35 7.99
C PHE A 97 -9.29 14.54 7.17
N SER A 98 -8.49 15.60 7.06
CA SER A 98 -8.86 16.84 6.36
C SER A 98 -8.49 16.81 4.88
N ALA A 99 -9.34 17.40 4.04
CA ALA A 99 -9.22 17.42 2.59
C ALA A 99 -8.36 18.57 2.03
N GLU A 100 -7.27 18.95 2.71
CA GLU A 100 -6.50 20.15 2.34
C GLU A 100 -5.75 20.05 0.99
N GLY A 101 -5.71 18.86 0.35
CA GLY A 101 -4.92 18.65 -0.88
C GLY A 101 -5.61 17.95 -2.06
N GLY A 102 -6.89 17.57 -1.98
CA GLY A 102 -7.56 16.80 -3.04
C GLY A 102 -8.76 17.56 -3.60
N VAL A 103 -8.59 18.50 -4.53
CA VAL A 103 -9.74 19.26 -5.03
C VAL A 103 -10.47 18.48 -6.13
N VAL A 104 -11.53 17.76 -5.75
CA VAL A 104 -12.49 17.22 -6.72
C VAL A 104 -13.42 18.37 -7.13
N GLN A 105 -13.27 18.88 -8.35
CA GLN A 105 -14.05 20.02 -8.90
C GLN A 105 -14.93 19.63 -10.10
N SER A 106 -15.33 18.38 -10.23
CA SER A 106 -16.10 17.96 -11.41
C SER A 106 -17.36 17.21 -11.05
N ASP A 107 -18.47 17.61 -11.68
CA ASP A 107 -19.73 16.86 -11.73
C ASP A 107 -19.67 15.69 -12.72
N ASN A 108 -18.60 15.59 -13.52
CA ASN A 108 -18.39 14.51 -14.47
C ASN A 108 -17.78 13.28 -13.76
N GLN A 109 -18.55 12.19 -13.71
CA GLN A 109 -18.15 10.92 -13.11
C GLN A 109 -16.90 10.33 -13.76
N LEU A 110 -16.76 10.42 -15.09
CA LEU A 110 -15.59 9.92 -15.80
C LEU A 110 -14.33 10.71 -15.45
N ARG A 111 -14.44 12.05 -15.37
CA ARG A 111 -13.30 12.89 -14.97
C ARG A 111 -12.86 12.59 -13.53
N THR A 112 -13.83 12.33 -12.65
CA THR A 112 -13.55 11.90 -11.27
C THR A 112 -12.84 10.55 -11.24
N PHE A 113 -13.33 9.58 -12.02
CA PHE A 113 -12.69 8.28 -12.14
C PHE A 113 -11.24 8.39 -12.64
N LEU A 114 -11.00 9.12 -13.72
CA LEU A 114 -9.67 9.31 -14.30
C LEU A 114 -8.71 10.05 -13.33
N GLN A 115 -9.22 11.04 -12.60
CA GLN A 115 -8.44 11.72 -11.56
C GLN A 115 -8.07 10.78 -10.41
N GLY A 116 -9.00 9.93 -9.95
CA GLY A 116 -8.71 8.90 -8.95
C GLY A 116 -7.64 7.93 -9.44
N MET A 117 -7.78 7.43 -10.67
CA MET A 117 -6.81 6.53 -11.30
C MET A 117 -5.42 7.15 -11.37
N GLY A 118 -5.32 8.40 -11.81
CA GLY A 118 -4.05 9.14 -11.83
C GLY A 118 -3.48 9.38 -10.44
N THR A 119 -4.33 9.69 -9.45
CA THR A 119 -3.93 9.95 -8.06
C THR A 119 -3.20 8.76 -7.47
N SER A 120 -3.80 7.56 -7.51
CA SER A 120 -3.18 6.33 -7.01
C SER A 120 -2.08 5.79 -7.93
N GLY A 121 -2.23 5.95 -9.25
CA GLY A 121 -1.29 5.42 -10.24
C GLY A 121 0.07 6.13 -10.23
N ILE A 122 0.08 7.42 -9.88
CA ILE A 122 1.32 8.21 -9.75
C ILE A 122 1.75 8.35 -8.28
N ASN A 123 0.99 7.75 -7.35
CA ASN A 123 1.29 7.82 -5.93
C ASN A 123 2.63 7.11 -5.64
N PRO A 124 3.69 7.84 -5.21
CA PRO A 124 4.97 7.22 -4.92
C PRO A 124 4.90 6.18 -3.80
N LYS A 125 3.96 6.33 -2.85
CA LYS A 125 3.70 5.32 -1.81
C LYS A 125 3.23 4.00 -2.42
N GLY A 126 2.27 4.09 -3.35
CA GLY A 126 1.73 2.95 -4.07
C GLY A 126 2.78 2.28 -4.95
N LEU A 127 3.51 3.07 -5.74
CA LEU A 127 4.57 2.56 -6.61
C LEU A 127 5.67 1.84 -5.83
N LEU A 128 6.17 2.44 -4.75
CA LEU A 128 7.22 1.83 -3.92
C LEU A 128 6.72 0.58 -3.19
N PHE A 129 5.45 0.53 -2.76
CA PHE A 129 4.86 -0.68 -2.22
C PHE A 129 4.85 -1.82 -3.26
N PHE A 130 4.36 -1.55 -4.48
CA PHE A 130 4.34 -2.59 -5.51
C PHE A 130 5.76 -3.01 -5.92
N VAL A 131 6.70 -2.08 -6.11
CA VAL A 131 8.04 -2.41 -6.58
C VAL A 131 8.90 -3.07 -5.51
N ALA A 132 8.90 -2.57 -4.28
CA ALA A 132 9.84 -3.01 -3.24
C ALA A 132 9.21 -3.99 -2.24
N LEU A 133 7.90 -3.90 -1.98
CA LEU A 133 7.25 -4.68 -0.92
C LEU A 133 6.42 -5.86 -1.39
N VAL A 134 5.81 -5.82 -2.57
CA VAL A 134 5.06 -7.00 -3.06
C VAL A 134 5.98 -8.19 -3.39
N PRO A 135 7.16 -8.03 -4.05
CA PRO A 135 8.01 -9.16 -4.44
C PRO A 135 8.42 -10.05 -3.27
N GLN A 136 8.75 -9.46 -2.12
CA GLN A 136 9.21 -10.20 -0.92
C GLN A 136 8.16 -11.16 -0.34
N PHE A 137 6.89 -11.05 -0.74
CA PHE A 137 5.84 -12.00 -0.34
C PHE A 137 5.60 -13.10 -1.38
N VAL A 138 6.38 -13.13 -2.46
CA VAL A 138 6.36 -14.17 -3.48
C VAL A 138 7.47 -15.18 -3.19
N SER A 139 7.15 -16.47 -3.28
CA SER A 139 8.14 -17.55 -3.26
C SER A 139 8.26 -18.16 -4.66
N PRO A 140 9.42 -18.02 -5.33
CA PRO A 140 9.67 -18.63 -6.64
C PRO A 140 9.55 -20.16 -6.64
N GLU A 141 9.81 -20.79 -5.49
CA GLU A 141 9.82 -22.25 -5.31
C GLU A 141 8.44 -22.80 -4.91
N ALA A 142 7.44 -21.94 -4.68
CA ALA A 142 6.11 -22.37 -4.33
C ALA A 142 5.36 -22.99 -5.52
N ALA A 143 4.36 -23.83 -5.22
CA ALA A 143 3.55 -24.50 -6.24
C ALA A 143 2.77 -23.56 -7.19
N LEU A 144 2.51 -22.31 -6.77
CA LEU A 144 1.84 -21.32 -7.62
C LEU A 144 2.88 -20.52 -8.42
N PRO A 145 2.69 -20.30 -9.73
CA PRO A 145 3.60 -19.46 -10.50
C PRO A 145 3.69 -18.02 -9.98
N VAL A 146 4.86 -17.40 -10.12
CA VAL A 146 5.13 -15.99 -9.71
C VAL A 146 4.06 -15.02 -10.21
N PRO A 147 3.64 -15.01 -11.50
CA PRO A 147 2.59 -14.10 -11.98
C PRO A 147 1.26 -14.25 -11.24
N VAL A 148 0.90 -15.49 -10.89
CA VAL A 148 -0.35 -15.81 -10.17
C VAL A 148 -0.27 -15.31 -8.73
N GLN A 149 0.87 -15.54 -8.04
CA GLN A 149 1.09 -15.00 -6.70
C GLN A 149 1.04 -13.46 -6.70
N SER A 150 1.74 -12.81 -7.63
CA SER A 150 1.74 -11.35 -7.79
C SER A 150 0.34 -10.79 -8.04
N GLY A 151 -0.43 -11.45 -8.92
CA GLY A 151 -1.82 -11.07 -9.19
C GLY A 151 -2.71 -11.20 -7.95
N LEU A 152 -2.59 -12.29 -7.20
CA LEU A 152 -3.35 -12.51 -5.96
C LEU A 152 -3.01 -11.45 -4.90
N LEU A 153 -1.73 -11.18 -4.67
CA LEU A 153 -1.29 -10.17 -3.70
C LEU A 153 -1.78 -8.77 -4.13
N GLY A 154 -1.56 -8.39 -5.38
CA GLY A 154 -1.99 -7.08 -5.90
C GLY A 154 -3.50 -6.88 -5.85
N LEU A 155 -4.30 -7.87 -6.28
CA LEU A 155 -5.76 -7.80 -6.19
C LEU A 155 -6.26 -7.78 -4.75
N THR A 156 -5.60 -8.50 -3.85
CA THR A 156 -5.90 -8.44 -2.41
C THR A 156 -5.70 -7.02 -1.88
N PHE A 157 -4.59 -6.36 -2.24
CA PHE A 157 -4.38 -4.96 -1.89
C PHE A 157 -5.43 -4.02 -2.51
N VAL A 158 -5.81 -4.22 -3.77
CA VAL A 158 -6.88 -3.44 -4.43
C VAL A 158 -8.19 -3.53 -3.64
N VAL A 159 -8.59 -4.73 -3.23
CA VAL A 159 -9.82 -4.94 -2.44
C VAL A 159 -9.72 -4.27 -1.08
N LEU A 160 -8.60 -4.46 -0.36
CA LEU A 160 -8.38 -3.83 0.94
C LEU A 160 -8.39 -2.30 0.85
N ALA A 161 -7.68 -1.74 -0.13
CA ALA A 161 -7.66 -0.31 -0.40
C ALA A 161 -9.07 0.21 -0.75
N GLY A 162 -9.82 -0.51 -1.58
CA GLY A 162 -11.20 -0.17 -1.91
C GLY A 162 -12.11 -0.13 -0.68
N VAL A 163 -12.00 -1.10 0.23
CA VAL A 163 -12.73 -1.13 1.50
C VAL A 163 -12.35 0.07 2.37
N VAL A 164 -11.05 0.31 2.58
CA VAL A 164 -10.56 1.42 3.41
C VAL A 164 -10.99 2.75 2.83
N TYR A 165 -10.79 2.99 1.54
CA TYR A 165 -11.11 4.28 0.92
C TYR A 165 -12.62 4.51 0.84
N THR A 166 -13.42 3.46 0.63
CA THR A 166 -14.88 3.55 0.75
C THR A 166 -15.29 3.94 2.16
N ALA A 167 -14.73 3.29 3.19
CA ALA A 167 -14.99 3.64 4.58
C ALA A 167 -14.61 5.11 4.87
N VAL A 168 -13.47 5.56 4.36
CA VAL A 168 -13.01 6.96 4.47
C VAL A 168 -13.99 7.93 3.80
N ALA A 169 -14.45 7.67 2.57
CA ALA A 169 -15.43 8.53 1.87
C ALA A 169 -16.80 8.56 2.57
N LEU A 170 -17.26 7.43 3.09
CA LEU A 170 -18.53 7.35 3.82
C LEU A 170 -18.47 8.10 5.15
N THR A 171 -17.35 7.95 5.85
CA THR A 171 -17.17 8.58 7.15
C THR A 171 -16.80 10.06 7.03
N SER A 172 -16.21 10.52 5.91
CA SER A 172 -16.03 11.95 5.59
C SER A 172 -17.34 12.72 5.55
N ARG A 173 -18.38 12.13 4.96
CA ARG A 173 -19.74 12.71 4.97
C ARG A 173 -20.36 12.82 6.36
N LYS A 174 -20.06 11.88 7.25
CA LYS A 174 -20.78 11.74 8.53
C LYS A 174 -20.05 12.37 9.72
N LEU A 175 -18.72 12.25 9.81
CA LEU A 175 -18.01 12.38 11.11
C LEU A 175 -16.55 12.88 11.03
N LEU A 176 -15.91 12.90 9.86
CA LEU A 176 -14.44 12.93 9.79
C LEU A 176 -13.79 14.31 9.99
N ALA A 177 -14.57 15.40 9.91
CA ALA A 177 -14.07 16.73 10.28
C ALA A 177 -13.85 16.90 11.80
N SER A 178 -14.37 15.99 12.64
CA SER A 178 -14.51 16.23 14.09
C SER A 178 -13.64 15.34 14.99
N ARG A 179 -12.88 14.36 14.45
CA ARG A 179 -12.13 13.38 15.27
C ARG A 179 -10.66 13.16 14.87
N PRO A 180 -9.81 14.20 15.02
CA PRO A 180 -8.37 14.07 14.79
C PRO A 180 -7.70 12.97 15.63
N GLY A 181 -8.26 12.60 16.79
CA GLY A 181 -7.73 11.51 17.62
C GLY A 181 -7.70 10.15 16.92
N ALA A 182 -8.70 9.81 16.12
CA ALA A 182 -8.75 8.52 15.42
C ALA A 182 -7.68 8.45 14.31
N ALA A 183 -7.49 9.54 13.57
CA ALA A 183 -6.43 9.66 12.56
C ALA A 183 -5.04 9.46 13.17
N ARG A 184 -4.81 10.10 14.33
CA ARG A 184 -3.56 9.98 15.09
C ARG A 184 -3.28 8.54 15.51
N VAL A 185 -4.28 7.84 16.07
CA VAL A 185 -4.12 6.46 16.54
C VAL A 185 -3.84 5.52 15.38
N VAL A 186 -4.65 5.57 14.31
CA VAL A 186 -4.44 4.71 13.13
C VAL A 186 -3.05 4.95 12.53
N THR A 187 -2.66 6.22 12.36
CA THR A 187 -1.33 6.59 11.85
C THR A 187 -0.22 6.03 12.73
N LEU A 188 -0.30 6.23 14.05
CA LEU A 188 0.71 5.74 14.98
C LEU A 188 0.83 4.21 14.96
N VAL A 189 -0.30 3.50 15.02
CA VAL A 189 -0.34 2.03 14.99
C VAL A 189 0.21 1.49 13.68
N SER A 190 -0.21 2.05 12.53
CA SER A 190 0.35 1.68 11.23
C SER A 190 1.87 1.87 11.19
N GLY A 191 2.36 3.01 11.69
CA GLY A 191 3.80 3.29 11.74
C GLY A 191 4.57 2.28 12.58
N ILE A 192 4.07 1.90 13.76
CA ILE A 192 4.69 0.89 14.64
C ILE A 192 4.75 -0.48 13.95
N ILE A 193 3.63 -0.90 13.34
CA ILE A 193 3.55 -2.18 12.62
C ILE A 193 4.58 -2.22 11.48
N MET A 194 4.68 -1.13 10.70
CA MET A 194 5.61 -1.03 9.58
C MET A 194 7.08 -1.07 10.03
N ILE A 195 7.43 -0.40 11.13
CA ILE A 195 8.78 -0.50 11.70
C ILE A 195 9.06 -1.94 12.13
N GLY A 196 8.15 -2.55 12.90
CA GLY A 196 8.34 -3.92 13.39
C GLY A 196 8.56 -4.92 12.26
N LEU A 197 7.72 -4.86 11.21
CA LEU A 197 7.85 -5.74 10.05
C LEU A 197 9.10 -5.45 9.24
N GLY A 198 9.45 -4.17 9.04
CA GLY A 198 10.69 -3.78 8.37
C GLY A 198 11.94 -4.29 9.10
N THR A 199 11.96 -4.22 10.44
CA THR A 199 13.06 -4.75 11.25
C THR A 199 13.17 -6.26 11.13
N VAL A 200 12.05 -6.99 11.21
CA VAL A 200 12.03 -8.45 11.07
C VAL A 200 12.56 -8.86 9.69
N LEU A 201 12.03 -8.27 8.62
CA LEU A 201 12.45 -8.56 7.24
C LEU A 201 13.94 -8.29 7.01
N LEU A 202 14.45 -7.17 7.54
CA LEU A 202 15.86 -6.84 7.43
C LEU A 202 16.73 -7.82 8.22
N SER A 203 16.29 -8.22 9.43
CA SER A 203 17.04 -9.17 10.26
C SER A 203 17.14 -10.55 9.61
N GLU A 204 16.05 -11.04 9.01
CA GLU A 204 16.02 -12.33 8.29
C GLU A 204 16.99 -12.36 7.10
N GLN A 205 17.17 -11.22 6.41
CA GLN A 205 18.15 -11.14 5.31
C GLN A 205 19.60 -10.97 5.77
N LEU A 206 19.84 -10.30 6.90
CA LEU A 206 21.20 -10.03 7.37
C LEU A 206 21.77 -11.16 8.24
N LEU A 207 20.94 -11.86 9.02
CA LEU A 207 21.39 -12.94 9.92
C LEU A 207 22.17 -14.04 9.20
N PRO A 208 21.74 -14.56 8.03
CA PRO A 208 22.50 -15.57 7.28
C PRO A 208 23.86 -15.06 6.75
N LEU A 209 24.01 -13.74 6.57
CA LEU A 209 25.26 -13.12 6.12
C LEU A 209 26.26 -12.89 7.26
N LEU A 210 25.76 -12.81 8.51
CA LEU A 210 26.55 -12.58 9.72
C LEU A 210 27.00 -13.89 10.38
N GLN A 211 26.36 -15.02 10.08
CA GLN A 211 26.81 -16.32 10.52
C GLN A 211 27.92 -16.82 9.55
N PRO A 212 29.17 -17.00 10.01
CA PRO A 212 30.20 -17.60 9.17
C PRO A 212 29.75 -18.99 8.75
N ALA A 213 29.93 -19.33 7.47
CA ALA A 213 29.61 -20.65 6.94
C ALA A 213 30.46 -21.72 7.65
N GLY A 214 29.90 -22.37 8.67
CA GLY A 214 30.53 -23.50 9.36
C GLY A 214 30.38 -23.46 10.88
N ALA A 215 29.35 -24.15 11.38
CA ALA A 215 29.44 -24.98 12.58
C ALA A 215 28.85 -26.35 12.23
#